data_AF-A0AAX1UF44-F1
#
_entry.id   AF-A0AAX1UF44-F1
#
_cell.length_a   1.000
_cell.length_b   1.000
_cell.length_c   1.000
_cell.angle_alpha   90.00
_cell.angle_beta   90.00
_cell.angle_gamma   90.00
#
_symmetry.space_group_name_H-M   'P 1'
#
loop_
_entity.id
_entity.type
_entity.pdbx_description
1 polymer ?
#
loop_
_entity_poly.entity_id
_entity_poly.type
_entity_poly.pdbx_seq_one_letter_code
_entity_poly.pdbx_strand_id
1 'polypeptide(L)'
;MHLLFCADRPFFRHAAVAAVSAASATRGPLQVHLLTCDSCPEEEARFRAALAPFAHVGISVHRVPAARLEGLFVDRHLSAATYLRFLAPEVLPEAVQRVLYLDCDLIVLDDVAQLLRLDLEGRAAAAAPDLGWKDAAQAARFRTLGIPLDRPYVNSGVLLMDLGRWRRDGLSQKLFDYVARHGSLLLRHDQDALNAVLADDIHLLDRRWNLQVLLLSPWAKRALPEDRQATGAARRDPAILHFSTADKPWNFRVWTRRRELYFRFRARTPWSRAVPEGLSAAQAWEYDLARRLLRLGLDLYLLRGAALRLRRILLARMERGRTWPGAARRPMNR
;
A
#
# COMPACT_ATOMS: atom_id res chain seq x y z
N MET A 1 -5.43 -5.63 -21.82
CA MET A 1 -5.33 -5.86 -20.36
C MET A 1 -5.56 -4.54 -19.64
N HIS A 2 -6.33 -4.49 -18.55
CA HIS A 2 -6.75 -3.23 -17.93
C HIS A 2 -6.20 -3.10 -16.51
N LEU A 3 -5.51 -1.99 -16.25
CA LEU A 3 -5.10 -1.58 -14.91
C LEU A 3 -5.93 -0.39 -14.47
N LEU A 4 -6.29 -0.35 -13.19
CA LEU A 4 -7.04 0.73 -12.58
C LEU A 4 -6.25 1.34 -11.43
N PHE A 5 -6.11 2.66 -11.46
CA PHE A 5 -5.64 3.47 -10.34
C PHE A 5 -6.74 4.47 -9.97
N CYS A 6 -6.90 4.70 -8.66
CA CYS A 6 -7.74 5.78 -8.14
C CYS A 6 -6.86 6.75 -7.38
N ALA A 7 -6.92 8.03 -7.71
CA ALA A 7 -6.12 9.05 -7.05
C ALA A 7 -6.87 10.39 -7.01
N ASP A 8 -6.72 11.10 -5.89
CA ASP A 8 -6.94 12.54 -5.81
C ASP A 8 -5.65 13.28 -6.22
N ARG A 9 -5.73 14.61 -6.37
CA ARG A 9 -4.59 15.40 -6.87
C ARG A 9 -3.26 15.15 -6.12
N PRO A 10 -3.19 15.11 -4.78
CA PRO A 10 -1.96 14.80 -4.06
C PRO A 10 -1.35 13.42 -4.41
N PHE A 11 -2.18 12.44 -4.78
CA PHE A 11 -1.77 11.09 -5.11
C PHE A 11 -1.43 10.85 -6.57
N PHE A 12 -1.68 11.78 -7.50
CA PHE A 12 -1.34 11.60 -8.93
C PHE A 12 0.12 11.25 -9.15
N ARG A 13 1.02 11.93 -8.43
CA ARG A 13 2.46 11.66 -8.48
C ARG A 13 2.76 10.22 -8.06
N HIS A 14 2.03 9.66 -7.10
CA HIS A 14 2.22 8.32 -6.55
C HIS A 14 1.62 7.26 -7.47
N ALA A 15 0.41 7.52 -7.99
CA ALA A 15 -0.21 6.75 -9.06
C ALA A 15 0.72 6.63 -10.28
N ALA A 16 1.38 7.72 -10.68
CA ALA A 16 2.34 7.71 -11.77
C ALA A 16 3.55 6.80 -11.47
N VAL A 17 4.08 6.80 -10.24
CA VAL A 17 5.17 5.90 -9.85
C VAL A 17 4.72 4.44 -9.94
N ALA A 18 3.56 4.12 -9.39
CA ALA A 18 3.00 2.76 -9.42
C ALA A 18 2.75 2.30 -10.86
N ALA A 19 2.10 3.13 -11.68
CA ALA A 19 1.84 2.85 -13.09
C ALA A 19 3.12 2.68 -13.91
N VAL A 20 4.14 3.52 -13.70
CA VAL A 20 5.45 3.38 -14.36
C VAL A 20 6.14 2.08 -13.94
N SER A 21 6.02 1.66 -12.68
CA SER A 21 6.55 0.36 -12.24
C SER A 21 5.84 -0.81 -12.92
N ALA A 22 4.51 -0.76 -13.03
CA ALA A 22 3.71 -1.77 -13.72
C ALA A 22 4.02 -1.85 -15.22
N ALA A 23 4.08 -0.69 -15.89
CA ALA A 23 4.43 -0.59 -17.31
C ALA A 23 5.85 -1.08 -17.61
N SER A 24 6.77 -0.97 -16.64
CA SER A 24 8.15 -1.46 -16.76
C SER A 24 8.26 -2.97 -16.60
N ALA A 25 7.43 -3.58 -15.76
CA ALA A 25 7.49 -5.01 -15.47
C ALA A 25 6.67 -5.85 -16.46
N THR A 26 5.60 -5.27 -17.01
CA THR A 26 4.62 -6.00 -17.81
C THR A 26 4.99 -6.03 -19.29
N ARG A 27 4.90 -7.22 -19.89
CA ARG A 27 5.11 -7.41 -21.32
C ARG A 27 3.76 -7.49 -22.03
N GLY A 28 3.54 -6.58 -22.99
CA GLY A 28 2.37 -6.58 -23.86
C GLY A 28 1.36 -5.46 -23.58
N PRO A 29 0.29 -5.36 -24.38
CA PRO A 29 -0.61 -4.21 -24.37
C PRO A 29 -1.36 -4.02 -23.05
N LEU A 30 -1.20 -2.84 -22.45
CA LEU A 30 -1.85 -2.42 -21.22
C LEU A 30 -2.70 -1.17 -21.47
N GLN A 31 -3.92 -1.15 -20.95
CA GLN A 31 -4.74 0.05 -20.83
C GLN A 31 -4.75 0.47 -19.36
N VAL A 32 -4.19 1.65 -19.07
CA VAL A 32 -4.21 2.24 -17.74
C VAL A 32 -5.41 3.19 -17.62
N HIS A 33 -6.29 2.90 -16.69
CA HIS A 33 -7.42 3.73 -16.32
C HIS A 33 -7.09 4.47 -15.02
N LEU A 34 -7.14 5.80 -15.05
CA LEU A 34 -7.03 6.65 -13.87
C LEU A 34 -8.41 7.22 -13.54
N LEU A 35 -8.98 6.83 -12.40
CA LEU A 35 -10.19 7.41 -11.85
C LEU A 35 -9.82 8.50 -10.85
N THR A 36 -10.42 9.68 -11.00
CA THR A 36 -10.17 10.84 -10.12
C THR A 36 -11.47 11.57 -9.82
N CYS A 37 -11.63 12.06 -8.60
CA CYS A 37 -12.68 13.02 -8.23
C CYS A 37 -12.24 14.48 -8.42
N ASP A 38 -10.94 14.71 -8.64
CA ASP A 38 -10.36 16.03 -8.82
C ASP A 38 -10.00 16.23 -10.30
N SER A 39 -10.42 17.36 -10.87
CA SER A 39 -9.98 17.78 -12.20
C SER A 39 -8.73 18.65 -12.07
N CYS A 40 -7.60 18.16 -12.54
CA CYS A 40 -6.35 18.94 -12.62
C CYS A 40 -5.63 18.64 -13.93
N PRO A 41 -5.93 19.39 -15.01
CA PRO A 41 -5.37 19.14 -16.34
C PRO A 41 -3.84 19.08 -16.36
N GLU A 42 -3.15 19.88 -15.54
CA GLU A 42 -1.69 19.85 -15.49
C GLU A 42 -1.17 18.54 -14.89
N GLU A 43 -1.72 18.09 -13.77
CA GLU A 43 -1.29 16.82 -13.14
C GLU A 43 -1.71 15.61 -14.00
N GLU A 44 -2.87 15.67 -14.67
CA GLU A 44 -3.28 14.67 -15.67
C GLU A 44 -2.28 14.60 -16.85
N ALA A 45 -1.85 15.75 -17.37
CA ALA A 45 -0.86 15.82 -18.44
C ALA A 45 0.49 15.25 -18.00
N ARG A 46 0.92 15.54 -16.75
CA ARG A 46 2.13 14.95 -16.18
C ARG A 46 2.01 13.44 -15.97
N PHE A 47 0.83 12.94 -15.60
CA PHE A 47 0.59 11.50 -15.48
C PHE A 47 0.72 10.82 -16.85
N ARG A 48 0.13 11.41 -17.90
CA ARG A 48 0.29 10.94 -19.28
C ARG A 48 1.76 10.97 -19.73
N ALA A 49 2.47 12.06 -19.44
CA ALA A 49 3.89 12.19 -19.77
C ALA A 49 4.77 11.14 -19.07
N ALA A 50 4.40 10.69 -17.87
CA ALA A 50 5.13 9.63 -17.17
C ALA A 50 5.04 8.27 -17.89
N LEU A 51 3.93 8.00 -18.57
CA LEU A 51 3.67 6.74 -19.27
C LEU A 51 3.93 6.81 -20.79
N ALA A 52 4.08 8.02 -21.37
CA ALA A 52 4.38 8.22 -22.78
C ALA A 52 5.59 7.41 -23.32
N PRO A 53 6.66 7.14 -22.54
CA PRO A 53 7.77 6.29 -23.01
C PRO A 53 7.41 4.81 -23.25
N PHE A 54 6.23 4.35 -22.84
CA PHE A 54 5.81 2.95 -22.95
C PHE A 54 4.78 2.81 -24.09
N ALA A 55 5.25 2.52 -25.30
CA ALA A 55 4.40 2.43 -26.50
C ALA A 55 3.28 1.38 -26.41
N HIS A 56 3.43 0.37 -25.55
CA HIS A 56 2.41 -0.65 -25.29
C HIS A 56 1.33 -0.22 -24.29
N VAL A 57 1.39 1.02 -23.77
CA VAL A 57 0.48 1.52 -22.75
C VAL A 57 -0.47 2.57 -23.33
N GLY A 58 -1.77 2.25 -23.35
CA GLY A 58 -2.84 3.23 -23.54
C GLY A 58 -3.31 3.84 -22.22
N ILE A 59 -3.84 5.05 -22.24
CA ILE A 59 -4.21 5.81 -21.03
C ILE A 59 -5.58 6.45 -21.16
N SER A 60 -6.49 6.14 -20.23
CA SER A 60 -7.79 6.80 -20.08
C SER A 60 -7.90 7.43 -18.70
N VAL A 61 -8.27 8.71 -18.64
CA VAL A 61 -8.57 9.40 -17.38
C VAL A 61 -10.07 9.57 -17.30
N HIS A 62 -10.67 9.14 -16.20
CA HIS A 62 -12.10 9.19 -15.95
C HIS A 62 -12.35 10.11 -14.75
N ARG A 63 -13.11 11.18 -14.99
CA ARG A 63 -13.46 12.15 -13.95
C ARG A 63 -14.81 11.76 -13.37
N VAL A 64 -14.82 11.50 -12.07
CA VAL A 64 -16.01 11.15 -11.31
C VAL A 64 -16.46 12.41 -10.56
N PRO A 65 -17.73 12.84 -10.68
CA PRO A 65 -18.25 13.94 -9.89
C PRO A 65 -18.11 13.67 -8.38
N ALA A 66 -17.58 14.63 -7.62
CA ALA A 66 -17.41 14.50 -6.17
C ALA A 66 -18.71 14.14 -5.43
N ALA A 67 -19.86 14.61 -5.94
CA ALA A 67 -21.19 14.28 -5.44
C ALA A 67 -21.48 12.77 -5.36
N ARG A 68 -20.82 11.94 -6.17
CA ARG A 68 -20.93 10.47 -6.11
C ARG A 68 -20.33 9.87 -4.83
N LEU A 69 -19.51 10.64 -4.12
CA LEU A 69 -18.80 10.22 -2.92
C LEU A 69 -19.26 11.00 -1.67
N GLU A 70 -20.22 11.92 -1.82
CA GLU A 70 -20.76 12.70 -0.71
C GLU A 70 -21.48 11.79 0.29
N GLY A 71 -21.35 12.11 1.58
CA GLY A 71 -21.98 11.36 2.67
C GLY A 71 -21.29 10.04 3.06
N LEU A 72 -20.27 9.60 2.33
CA LEU A 72 -19.47 8.43 2.72
C LEU A 72 -18.53 8.79 3.88
N PHE A 73 -18.38 7.87 4.83
CA PHE A 73 -17.47 8.07 5.96
C PHE A 73 -16.01 8.12 5.49
N VAL A 74 -15.31 9.19 5.88
CA VAL A 74 -13.88 9.40 5.68
C VAL A 74 -13.26 9.88 6.98
N ASP A 75 -11.96 9.60 7.18
CA ASP A 75 -11.21 10.08 8.33
C ASP A 75 -9.95 10.87 7.91
N ARG A 76 -9.14 11.27 8.88
CA ARG A 76 -7.91 12.06 8.62
C ARG A 76 -6.86 11.34 7.78
N HIS A 77 -6.96 10.03 7.61
CA HIS A 77 -5.94 9.17 6.99
C HIS A 77 -6.34 8.67 5.60
N LEU A 78 -7.63 8.69 5.26
CA LEU A 78 -8.16 8.20 3.98
C LEU A 78 -9.15 9.20 3.37
N SER A 79 -8.86 9.64 2.15
CA SER A 79 -9.76 10.49 1.37
C SER A 79 -10.89 9.68 0.74
N ALA A 80 -11.98 10.36 0.36
CA ALA A 80 -13.11 9.75 -0.34
C ALA A 80 -12.68 9.02 -1.64
N ALA A 81 -11.52 9.38 -2.19
CA ALA A 81 -10.92 8.72 -3.35
C ALA A 81 -10.71 7.21 -3.15
N THR A 82 -10.64 6.70 -1.92
CA THR A 82 -10.53 5.25 -1.68
C THR A 82 -11.75 4.47 -2.18
N TYR A 83 -12.93 5.09 -2.19
CA TYR A 83 -14.18 4.47 -2.64
C TYR A 83 -14.37 4.53 -4.16
N LEU A 84 -13.56 5.31 -4.90
CA LEU A 84 -13.63 5.40 -6.37
C LEU A 84 -13.49 4.02 -7.03
N ARG A 85 -12.76 3.09 -6.41
CA ARG A 85 -12.59 1.73 -6.93
C ARG A 85 -13.92 0.99 -7.06
N PHE A 86 -14.89 1.26 -6.18
CA PHE A 86 -16.22 0.65 -6.25
C PHE A 86 -17.06 1.17 -7.41
N LEU A 87 -16.72 2.34 -7.98
CA LEU A 87 -17.37 2.90 -9.16
C LEU A 87 -16.77 2.37 -10.47
N ALA A 88 -15.74 1.52 -10.41
CA ALA A 88 -15.09 0.98 -11.60
C ALA A 88 -16.05 0.30 -12.58
N PRO A 89 -17.06 -0.49 -12.15
CA PRO A 89 -18.06 -1.00 -13.07
C PRO A 89 -18.79 0.15 -13.79
N GLU A 90 -19.38 1.10 -13.07
CA GLU A 90 -20.17 2.16 -13.72
C GLU A 90 -19.35 3.10 -14.63
N VAL A 91 -18.09 3.37 -14.27
CA VAL A 91 -17.26 4.38 -14.93
C VAL A 91 -16.50 3.79 -16.12
N LEU A 92 -16.04 2.54 -16.03
CA LEU A 92 -15.28 1.93 -17.11
C LEU A 92 -16.20 1.47 -18.24
N PRO A 93 -15.73 1.51 -19.52
CA PRO A 93 -16.54 1.07 -20.65
C PRO A 93 -17.08 -0.34 -20.47
N GLU A 94 -18.29 -0.60 -20.96
CA GLU A 94 -18.96 -1.91 -20.80
C GLU A 94 -18.14 -3.08 -21.37
N ALA A 95 -17.34 -2.85 -22.41
CA ALA A 95 -16.42 -3.84 -22.95
C ALA A 95 -15.32 -4.28 -21.96
N VAL A 96 -15.04 -3.50 -20.91
CA VAL A 96 -14.08 -3.85 -19.86
C VAL A 96 -14.77 -4.76 -18.86
N GLN A 97 -14.60 -6.07 -19.06
CA GLN A 97 -15.19 -7.10 -18.20
C GLN A 97 -14.30 -7.47 -16.99
N ARG A 98 -13.01 -7.11 -17.02
CA ARG A 98 -12.05 -7.42 -15.97
C ARG A 98 -11.00 -6.33 -15.84
N VAL A 99 -10.62 -5.99 -14.62
CA VAL A 99 -9.59 -4.99 -14.32
C VAL A 99 -8.77 -5.37 -13.10
N LEU A 100 -7.48 -5.04 -13.09
CA LEU A 100 -6.64 -5.12 -11.90
C LEU A 100 -6.51 -3.72 -11.30
N TYR A 101 -7.16 -3.52 -10.15
CA TYR A 101 -7.00 -2.34 -9.32
C TYR A 101 -5.69 -2.41 -8.52
N LEU A 102 -4.99 -1.28 -8.44
CA LEU A 102 -3.76 -1.09 -7.68
C LEU A 102 -3.84 0.21 -6.87
N ASP A 103 -3.55 0.15 -5.57
CA ASP A 103 -3.33 1.36 -4.75
C ASP A 103 -2.15 2.17 -5.31
N CYS A 104 -2.08 3.45 -4.97
CA CYS A 104 -1.04 4.36 -5.49
C CYS A 104 0.31 4.26 -4.76
N ASP A 105 0.38 3.51 -3.67
CA ASP A 105 1.51 3.41 -2.76
C ASP A 105 2.18 2.02 -2.80
N LEU A 106 2.25 1.44 -4.01
CA LEU A 106 2.92 0.17 -4.29
C LEU A 106 3.93 0.29 -5.42
N ILE A 107 4.77 -0.73 -5.54
CA ILE A 107 5.73 -0.91 -6.62
C ILE A 107 5.56 -2.31 -7.20
N VAL A 108 5.30 -2.36 -8.50
CA VAL A 108 5.23 -3.60 -9.27
C VAL A 108 6.64 -3.98 -9.73
N LEU A 109 7.01 -5.23 -9.50
CA LEU A 109 8.32 -5.80 -9.76
C LEU A 109 8.30 -6.96 -10.75
N ASP A 110 7.12 -7.53 -11.02
CA ASP A 110 6.91 -8.68 -11.90
C ASP A 110 5.69 -8.46 -12.81
N ASP A 111 5.55 -9.26 -13.85
CA ASP A 111 4.56 -9.10 -14.91
C ASP A 111 3.12 -9.35 -14.40
N VAL A 112 2.34 -8.29 -14.24
CA VAL A 112 0.94 -8.35 -13.76
C VAL A 112 -0.03 -8.94 -14.78
N ALA A 113 0.41 -9.18 -16.01
CA ALA A 113 -0.37 -9.94 -16.99
C ALA A 113 -0.72 -11.35 -16.47
N GLN A 114 0.11 -11.91 -15.57
CA GLN A 114 -0.17 -13.15 -14.87
C GLN A 114 -1.44 -13.05 -14.01
N LEU A 115 -1.60 -11.98 -13.23
CA LEU A 115 -2.81 -11.73 -12.44
C LEU A 115 -4.03 -11.50 -13.33
N LEU A 116 -3.89 -10.71 -14.39
CA LEU A 116 -5.02 -10.40 -15.27
C LEU A 116 -5.59 -11.64 -15.98
N ARG A 117 -4.76 -12.65 -16.20
CA ARG A 117 -5.14 -13.96 -16.77
C ARG A 117 -5.52 -15.00 -15.73
N LEU A 118 -5.41 -14.69 -14.44
CA LEU A 118 -5.79 -15.61 -13.37
C LEU A 118 -7.25 -16.04 -13.56
N ASP A 119 -7.50 -17.34 -13.39
CA ASP A 119 -8.86 -17.84 -13.25
C ASP A 119 -9.39 -17.47 -11.87
N LEU A 120 -10.51 -16.76 -11.85
CA LEU A 120 -11.17 -16.38 -10.59
C LEU A 120 -11.99 -17.54 -10.01
N GLU A 121 -12.08 -18.68 -10.70
CA GLU A 121 -12.84 -19.86 -10.25
C GLU A 121 -14.30 -19.49 -9.94
N GLY A 122 -14.87 -18.65 -10.81
CA GLY A 122 -16.20 -18.10 -10.67
C GLY A 122 -16.34 -16.98 -9.63
N ARG A 123 -15.31 -16.61 -8.86
CA ARG A 123 -15.34 -15.56 -7.83
C ARG A 123 -15.41 -14.14 -8.40
N ALA A 124 -15.96 -13.21 -7.64
CA ALA A 124 -16.14 -11.81 -8.07
C ALA A 124 -14.85 -10.99 -8.00
N ALA A 125 -13.88 -11.42 -7.19
CA ALA A 125 -12.59 -10.76 -7.08
C ALA A 125 -11.47 -11.71 -6.66
N ALA A 126 -10.22 -11.25 -6.80
CA ALA A 126 -9.07 -11.85 -6.13
C ALA A 126 -8.20 -10.82 -5.41
N ALA A 127 -7.76 -11.16 -4.21
CA ALA A 127 -6.90 -10.31 -3.37
C ALA A 127 -6.02 -11.16 -2.44
N ALA A 128 -4.91 -10.60 -1.96
CA ALA A 128 -4.02 -11.31 -1.04
C ALA A 128 -4.40 -11.07 0.43
N PRO A 129 -4.12 -12.03 1.33
CA PRO A 129 -4.40 -11.87 2.76
C PRO A 129 -3.71 -10.65 3.37
N ASP A 130 -4.44 -9.93 4.23
CA ASP A 130 -3.90 -8.76 4.93
C ASP A 130 -2.79 -9.16 5.92
N LEU A 131 -2.03 -8.20 6.43
CA LEU A 131 -1.11 -8.45 7.53
C LEU A 131 -1.91 -8.52 8.83
N GLY A 132 -1.66 -9.56 9.63
CA GLY A 132 -2.25 -9.66 10.98
C GLY A 132 -3.75 -9.91 10.96
N TRP A 133 -4.30 -10.40 9.84
CA TRP A 133 -5.72 -10.71 9.74
C TRP A 133 -6.20 -11.79 10.75
N LYS A 134 -5.29 -12.68 11.15
CA LYS A 134 -5.51 -13.70 12.18
C LYS A 134 -5.27 -13.19 13.61
N ASP A 135 -5.03 -11.90 13.80
CA ASP A 135 -4.87 -11.33 15.14
C ASP A 135 -6.20 -11.43 15.91
N ALA A 136 -6.20 -12.18 17.01
CA ALA A 136 -7.37 -12.36 17.86
C ALA A 136 -7.93 -11.03 18.38
N ALA A 137 -7.10 -9.97 18.47
CA ALA A 137 -7.54 -8.63 18.83
C ALA A 137 -8.56 -8.03 17.84
N GLN A 138 -8.59 -8.52 16.60
CA GLN A 138 -9.55 -8.07 15.57
C GLN A 138 -10.92 -8.75 15.69
N ALA A 139 -11.03 -9.87 16.43
CA ALA A 139 -12.23 -10.71 16.42
C ALA A 139 -13.49 -9.98 16.90
N ALA A 140 -13.37 -9.13 17.93
CA ALA A 140 -14.50 -8.32 18.42
C ALA A 140 -15.01 -7.36 17.33
N ARG A 141 -14.09 -6.64 16.68
CA ARG A 141 -14.40 -5.71 15.59
C ARG A 141 -15.04 -6.42 14.40
N PHE A 142 -14.50 -7.57 14.00
CA PHE A 142 -15.04 -8.36 12.90
C PHE A 142 -16.47 -8.83 13.19
N ARG A 143 -16.77 -9.29 14.41
CA ARG A 143 -18.15 -9.63 14.80
C ARG A 143 -19.08 -8.41 14.72
N THR A 144 -18.64 -7.24 15.20
CA THR A 144 -19.43 -6.00 15.11
C THR A 144 -19.71 -5.60 13.66
N LEU A 145 -18.79 -5.87 12.75
CA LEU A 145 -18.92 -5.57 11.33
C LEU A 145 -19.59 -6.71 10.52
N GLY A 146 -19.88 -7.86 11.14
CA GLY A 146 -20.37 -9.04 10.41
C GLY A 146 -19.35 -9.63 9.43
N ILE A 147 -18.05 -9.39 9.66
CA ILE A 147 -16.97 -9.99 8.88
C ILE A 147 -16.71 -11.41 9.42
N PRO A 148 -16.80 -12.46 8.59
CA PRO A 148 -16.56 -13.84 9.03
C PRO A 148 -15.14 -14.05 9.57
N LEU A 149 -15.03 -14.73 10.71
CA LEU A 149 -13.73 -15.02 11.36
C LEU A 149 -13.01 -16.23 10.74
N ASP A 150 -13.77 -17.08 10.04
CA ASP A 150 -13.32 -18.32 9.39
C ASP A 150 -12.98 -18.13 7.90
N ARG A 151 -12.94 -16.87 7.45
CA ARG A 151 -12.49 -16.48 6.11
C ARG A 151 -11.26 -15.55 6.22
N PRO A 152 -10.28 -15.67 5.32
CA PRO A 152 -9.15 -14.75 5.33
C PRO A 152 -9.57 -13.33 5.01
N TYR A 153 -9.25 -12.40 5.91
CA TYR A 153 -9.43 -10.98 5.65
C TYR A 153 -8.28 -10.48 4.76
N VAL A 154 -8.62 -9.92 3.60
CA VAL A 154 -7.70 -9.54 2.52
C VAL A 154 -7.39 -8.04 2.53
N ASN A 155 -6.23 -7.68 2.00
CA ASN A 155 -5.87 -6.30 1.75
C ASN A 155 -6.51 -5.80 0.44
N SER A 156 -7.12 -4.61 0.44
CA SER A 156 -7.83 -4.08 -0.75
C SER A 156 -6.94 -3.39 -1.78
N GLY A 157 -5.63 -3.22 -1.49
CA GLY A 157 -4.73 -2.44 -2.34
C GLY A 157 -4.24 -3.12 -3.61
N VAL A 158 -4.48 -4.43 -3.76
CA VAL A 158 -4.31 -5.15 -5.02
C VAL A 158 -5.54 -6.03 -5.18
N LEU A 159 -6.37 -5.68 -6.17
CA LEU A 159 -7.69 -6.30 -6.34
C LEU A 159 -7.94 -6.57 -7.82
N LEU A 160 -7.97 -7.85 -8.19
CA LEU A 160 -8.48 -8.26 -9.50
C LEU A 160 -9.99 -8.32 -9.42
N MET A 161 -10.69 -7.62 -10.30
CA MET A 161 -12.14 -7.46 -10.26
C MET A 161 -12.77 -8.05 -11.53
N ASP A 162 -13.77 -8.91 -11.36
CA ASP A 162 -14.67 -9.31 -12.45
C ASP A 162 -15.77 -8.24 -12.59
N LEU A 163 -15.53 -7.23 -13.41
CA LEU A 163 -16.48 -6.14 -13.60
C LEU A 163 -17.78 -6.61 -14.21
N GLY A 164 -17.75 -7.64 -15.07
CA GLY A 164 -18.97 -8.24 -15.61
C GLY A 164 -19.86 -8.77 -14.49
N ARG A 165 -19.29 -9.48 -13.53
CA ARG A 165 -19.99 -9.98 -12.35
C ARG A 165 -20.43 -8.86 -11.42
N TRP A 166 -19.58 -7.86 -11.20
CA TRP A 166 -19.94 -6.69 -10.37
C TRP A 166 -21.15 -5.94 -10.92
N ARG A 167 -21.27 -5.79 -12.25
CA ARG A 167 -22.44 -5.19 -12.91
C ARG A 167 -23.68 -6.06 -12.74
N ARG A 168 -23.59 -7.36 -13.09
CA ARG A 168 -24.73 -8.29 -13.03
C ARG A 168 -25.31 -8.43 -11.62
N ASP A 169 -24.44 -8.52 -10.62
CA ASP A 169 -24.85 -8.83 -9.24
C ASP A 169 -25.02 -7.57 -8.37
N GLY A 170 -24.86 -6.37 -8.95
CA GLY A 170 -25.01 -5.08 -8.27
C GLY A 170 -24.04 -4.89 -7.09
N LEU A 171 -22.80 -5.38 -7.21
CA LEU A 171 -21.86 -5.45 -6.08
C LEU A 171 -21.41 -4.06 -5.60
N SER A 172 -21.26 -3.09 -6.51
CA SER A 172 -20.96 -1.71 -6.15
C SER A 172 -21.98 -1.13 -5.18
N GLN A 173 -23.28 -1.29 -5.48
CA GLN A 173 -24.35 -0.79 -4.61
C GLN A 173 -24.31 -1.45 -3.23
N LYS A 174 -24.13 -2.78 -3.18
CA LYS A 174 -24.01 -3.52 -1.90
C LYS A 174 -22.85 -3.01 -1.05
N LEU A 175 -21.72 -2.69 -1.67
CA LEU A 175 -20.56 -2.12 -0.98
C LEU A 175 -20.84 -0.71 -0.46
N PHE A 176 -21.46 0.16 -1.26
CA PHE A 176 -21.85 1.50 -0.81
C PHE A 176 -22.88 1.48 0.32
N ASP A 177 -23.91 0.63 0.20
CA ASP A 177 -24.92 0.45 1.25
C ASP A 177 -24.29 -0.02 2.56
N TYR A 178 -23.32 -0.93 2.47
CA TYR A 178 -22.57 -1.41 3.63
C TYR A 178 -21.73 -0.28 4.26
N VAL A 179 -21.03 0.52 3.44
CA VAL A 179 -20.25 1.67 3.91
C VAL A 179 -21.15 2.69 4.63
N ALA A 180 -22.27 3.06 4.02
CA ALA A 180 -23.22 4.02 4.57
C ALA A 180 -23.83 3.53 5.89
N ARG A 181 -24.13 2.23 5.99
CA ARG A 181 -24.71 1.62 7.20
C ARG A 181 -23.75 1.61 8.40
N HIS A 182 -22.47 1.34 8.17
CA HIS A 182 -21.50 1.15 9.26
C HIS A 182 -20.70 2.42 9.59
N GLY A 183 -20.54 3.33 8.62
CA GLY A 183 -19.93 4.64 8.83
C GLY A 183 -18.62 4.58 9.61
N SER A 184 -18.58 5.28 10.75
CA SER A 184 -17.39 5.42 11.60
C SER A 184 -16.90 4.13 12.27
N LEU A 185 -17.67 3.03 12.20
CA LEU A 185 -17.22 1.72 12.68
C LEU A 185 -16.16 1.10 11.74
N LEU A 186 -16.05 1.58 10.51
CA LEU A 186 -15.15 1.07 9.48
C LEU A 186 -13.73 1.60 9.66
N LEU A 187 -12.95 0.96 10.54
CA LEU A 187 -11.56 1.36 10.78
C LEU A 187 -10.66 1.21 9.53
N ARG A 188 -11.06 0.37 8.56
CA ARG A 188 -10.37 0.19 7.28
C ARG A 188 -11.24 0.54 6.06
N HIS A 189 -12.31 1.31 6.26
CA HIS A 189 -13.11 1.92 5.19
C HIS A 189 -13.55 0.90 4.11
N ASP A 190 -13.11 1.08 2.86
CA ASP A 190 -13.43 0.21 1.72
C ASP A 190 -12.98 -1.24 1.94
N GLN A 191 -11.86 -1.47 2.63
CA GLN A 191 -11.36 -2.81 2.88
C GLN A 191 -12.28 -3.60 3.81
N ASP A 192 -12.86 -2.95 4.83
CA ASP A 192 -13.84 -3.60 5.71
C ASP A 192 -15.12 -3.93 4.94
N ALA A 193 -15.61 -3.01 4.10
CA ALA A 193 -16.78 -3.27 3.26
C ALA A 193 -16.55 -4.44 2.29
N LEU A 194 -15.38 -4.48 1.65
CA LEU A 194 -15.01 -5.56 0.74
C LEU A 194 -14.97 -6.92 1.45
N ASN A 195 -14.36 -6.98 2.64
CA ASN A 195 -14.24 -8.22 3.40
C ASN A 195 -15.55 -8.66 4.06
N ALA A 196 -16.52 -7.77 4.24
CA ALA A 196 -17.85 -8.14 4.74
C ALA A 196 -18.76 -8.60 3.59
N VAL A 197 -18.81 -7.84 2.49
CA VAL A 197 -19.75 -8.08 1.39
C VAL A 197 -19.30 -9.22 0.48
N LEU A 198 -17.98 -9.38 0.26
CA LEU A 198 -17.42 -10.38 -0.65
C LEU A 198 -16.69 -11.51 0.08
N ALA A 199 -16.95 -11.73 1.38
CA ALA A 199 -16.21 -12.69 2.21
C ALA A 199 -16.13 -14.10 1.59
N ASP A 200 -17.24 -14.59 1.03
CA ASP A 200 -17.34 -15.88 0.35
C ASP A 200 -17.13 -15.76 -1.17
N ASP A 201 -16.56 -14.66 -1.66
CA ASP A 201 -16.50 -14.35 -3.09
C ASP A 201 -15.16 -13.78 -3.55
N ILE A 202 -14.12 -14.05 -2.77
CA ILE A 202 -12.74 -13.65 -3.04
C ILE A 202 -11.89 -14.90 -3.25
N HIS A 203 -11.24 -14.97 -4.42
CA HIS A 203 -10.14 -15.90 -4.66
C HIS A 203 -8.85 -15.36 -4.00
N LEU A 204 -8.13 -16.19 -3.27
CA LEU A 204 -6.96 -15.74 -2.51
C LEU A 204 -5.69 -15.76 -3.34
N LEU A 205 -5.07 -14.59 -3.46
CA LEU A 205 -3.78 -14.45 -4.12
C LEU A 205 -2.62 -14.85 -3.20
N ASP A 206 -1.55 -15.37 -3.81
CA ASP A 206 -0.26 -15.49 -3.14
C ASP A 206 0.23 -14.12 -2.64
N ARG A 207 0.81 -14.09 -1.43
CA ARG A 207 1.31 -12.87 -0.79
C ARG A 207 2.35 -12.12 -1.64
N ARG A 208 3.03 -12.75 -2.60
CA ARG A 208 3.95 -12.08 -3.53
C ARG A 208 3.27 -10.98 -4.33
N TRP A 209 1.97 -11.12 -4.61
CA TRP A 209 1.18 -10.17 -5.38
C TRP A 209 0.70 -8.97 -4.55
N ASN A 210 0.90 -8.98 -3.24
CA ASN A 210 0.64 -7.84 -2.36
C ASN A 210 1.50 -7.97 -1.10
N LEU A 211 2.83 -7.90 -1.28
CA LEU A 211 3.76 -8.05 -0.17
C LEU A 211 3.87 -6.72 0.59
N GLN A 212 3.10 -6.63 1.67
CA GLN A 212 3.08 -5.46 2.53
C GLN A 212 4.44 -5.26 3.22
N VAL A 213 5.07 -4.09 3.04
CA VAL A 213 6.46 -3.83 3.46
C VAL A 213 6.67 -4.00 4.97
N LEU A 214 5.64 -3.84 5.79
CA LEU A 214 5.71 -4.10 7.23
C LEU A 214 6.07 -5.57 7.54
N LEU A 215 5.69 -6.51 6.66
CA LEU A 215 6.12 -7.91 6.72
C LEU A 215 7.62 -8.09 6.47
N LEU A 216 8.36 -7.07 6.03
CA LEU A 216 9.82 -7.12 5.88
C LEU A 216 10.55 -6.55 7.10
N SER A 217 9.82 -5.96 8.05
CA SER A 217 10.38 -5.34 9.25
C SER A 217 10.72 -6.38 10.33
N PRO A 218 11.56 -6.03 11.32
CA PRO A 218 11.70 -6.81 12.54
C PRO A 218 10.38 -7.03 13.30
N TRP A 219 9.39 -6.17 13.12
CA TRP A 219 8.06 -6.29 13.73
C TRP A 219 7.22 -7.41 13.13
N ALA A 220 7.57 -7.89 11.92
CA ALA A 220 6.94 -9.06 11.30
C ALA A 220 7.13 -10.36 12.12
N LYS A 221 8.05 -10.38 13.10
CA LYS A 221 8.23 -11.51 14.03
C LYS A 221 6.99 -11.81 14.88
N ARG A 222 6.06 -10.85 15.00
CA ARG A 222 4.75 -11.03 15.67
C ARG A 222 3.72 -11.76 14.79
N ALA A 223 4.00 -11.97 13.51
CA ALA A 223 3.11 -12.73 12.63
C ALA A 223 3.05 -14.21 13.06
N LEU A 224 1.92 -14.85 12.78
CA LEU A 224 1.74 -16.28 13.03
C LEU A 224 2.72 -17.13 12.19
N PRO A 225 3.05 -18.37 12.61
CA PRO A 225 4.02 -19.21 11.91
C PRO A 225 3.69 -19.43 10.42
N GLU A 226 2.43 -19.69 10.10
CA GLU A 226 1.95 -19.87 8.73
C GLU A 226 2.14 -18.60 7.88
N ASP A 227 1.83 -17.43 8.46
CA ASP A 227 2.07 -16.16 7.79
C ASP A 227 3.57 -15.94 7.56
N ARG A 228 4.44 -16.35 8.49
CA ARG A 228 5.89 -16.25 8.30
C ARG A 228 6.38 -17.14 7.16
N GLN A 229 5.85 -18.36 7.03
CA GLN A 229 6.23 -19.28 5.96
C GLN A 229 5.77 -18.77 4.59
N ALA A 230 4.50 -18.41 4.45
CA ALA A 230 3.95 -17.84 3.21
C ALA A 230 4.68 -16.53 2.83
N THR A 231 4.96 -15.69 3.82
CA THR A 231 5.77 -14.48 3.63
C THR A 231 7.21 -14.80 3.24
N GLY A 232 7.79 -15.91 3.70
CA GLY A 232 9.15 -16.33 3.40
C GLY A 232 9.41 -16.55 1.90
N ALA A 233 8.46 -17.17 1.20
CA ALA A 233 8.51 -17.34 -0.25
C ALA A 233 8.34 -15.99 -0.97
N ALA A 234 7.28 -15.25 -0.65
CA ALA A 234 7.01 -13.92 -1.20
C ALA A 234 8.17 -12.92 -0.99
N ARG A 235 8.92 -13.04 0.13
CA ARG A 235 10.09 -12.22 0.44
C ARG A 235 11.26 -12.42 -0.54
N ARG A 236 11.41 -13.64 -1.05
CA ARG A 236 12.51 -14.00 -1.97
C ARG A 236 12.19 -13.55 -3.40
N ASP A 237 10.92 -13.57 -3.77
CA ASP A 237 10.45 -13.25 -5.12
C ASP A 237 9.14 -12.43 -5.07
N PRO A 238 9.22 -11.15 -4.69
CA PRO A 238 8.04 -10.29 -4.62
C PRO A 238 7.62 -9.80 -6.00
N ALA A 239 6.34 -9.96 -6.35
CA ALA A 239 5.76 -9.40 -7.57
C ALA A 239 5.25 -7.96 -7.38
N ILE A 240 4.68 -7.65 -6.21
CA ILE A 240 4.23 -6.30 -5.85
C ILE A 240 4.62 -6.02 -4.39
N LEU A 241 5.32 -4.92 -4.16
CA LEU A 241 5.63 -4.41 -2.82
C LEU A 241 4.68 -3.27 -2.47
N HIS A 242 3.94 -3.41 -1.38
CA HIS A 242 2.91 -2.45 -0.98
C HIS A 242 3.28 -1.72 0.32
N PHE A 243 3.31 -0.38 0.29
CA PHE A 243 3.60 0.46 1.45
C PHE A 243 2.33 0.81 2.24
N SER A 244 1.55 -0.20 2.60
CA SER A 244 0.18 -0.14 3.16
C SER A 244 0.01 0.59 4.50
N THR A 245 1.10 1.05 5.13
CA THR A 245 1.07 1.74 6.43
C THR A 245 1.07 3.26 6.28
N ALA A 246 0.98 4.01 7.39
CA ALA A 246 1.16 5.46 7.38
C ALA A 246 2.58 5.90 6.96
N ASP A 247 3.59 5.03 7.11
CA ASP A 247 4.97 5.28 6.70
C ASP A 247 5.14 5.11 5.19
N LYS A 248 4.60 6.06 4.42
CA LYS A 248 4.71 6.06 2.95
C LYS A 248 6.15 6.30 2.49
N PRO A 249 6.61 5.70 1.37
CA PRO A 249 8.02 5.71 0.99
C PRO A 249 8.57 7.11 0.64
N TRP A 250 7.68 8.05 0.30
CA TRP A 250 8.01 9.44 0.04
C TRP A 250 8.12 10.32 1.28
N ASN A 251 7.68 9.85 2.46
CA ASN A 251 7.74 10.63 3.69
C ASN A 251 9.19 10.86 4.14
N PHE A 252 9.38 11.91 4.93
CA PHE A 252 10.65 12.21 5.56
C PHE A 252 10.98 11.17 6.64
N ARG A 253 12.25 10.72 6.72
CA ARG A 253 12.75 9.79 7.76
C ARG A 253 11.99 8.46 7.93
N VAL A 254 11.60 7.85 6.82
CA VAL A 254 10.97 6.52 6.80
C VAL A 254 11.99 5.41 7.12
N TRP A 255 11.57 4.41 7.91
CA TRP A 255 12.43 3.34 8.43
C TRP A 255 12.88 2.31 7.39
N THR A 256 12.13 2.12 6.30
CA THR A 256 12.37 1.03 5.36
C THR A 256 13.30 1.43 4.22
N ARG A 257 14.35 0.63 4.01
CA ARG A 257 15.26 0.76 2.86
C ARG A 257 14.54 0.54 1.52
N ARG A 258 13.47 -0.26 1.50
CA ARG A 258 12.70 -0.59 0.28
C ARG A 258 12.12 0.63 -0.43
N ARG A 259 12.05 1.79 0.23
CA ARG A 259 11.71 3.08 -0.39
C ARG A 259 12.64 3.46 -1.55
N GLU A 260 13.82 2.84 -1.64
CA GLU A 260 14.74 2.97 -2.79
C GLU A 260 14.05 2.67 -4.12
N LEU A 261 13.17 1.66 -4.15
CA LEU A 261 12.42 1.27 -5.34
C LEU A 261 11.42 2.34 -5.76
N TYR A 262 10.73 2.94 -4.79
CA TYR A 262 9.86 4.09 -5.05
C TYR A 262 10.64 5.24 -5.71
N PHE A 263 11.82 5.60 -5.17
CA PHE A 263 12.63 6.68 -5.76
C PHE A 263 13.25 6.31 -7.11
N ARG A 264 13.52 5.03 -7.37
CA ARG A 264 13.98 4.52 -8.68
C ARG A 264 12.91 4.78 -9.75
N PHE A 265 11.66 4.40 -9.49
CA PHE A 265 10.58 4.61 -10.45
C PHE A 265 10.13 6.08 -10.52
N ARG A 266 10.09 6.81 -9.39
CA ARG A 266 9.82 8.25 -9.36
C ARG A 266 10.77 9.06 -10.23
N ALA A 267 12.04 8.64 -10.32
CA ALA A 267 13.03 9.31 -11.17
C ALA A 267 12.67 9.30 -12.66
N ARG A 268 11.78 8.39 -13.10
CA ARG A 268 11.29 8.24 -14.47
C ARG A 268 9.96 8.96 -14.72
N THR A 269 9.52 9.78 -13.77
CA THR A 269 8.28 10.56 -13.86
C THR A 269 8.60 12.07 -13.89
N PRO A 270 7.66 12.92 -14.33
CA PRO A 270 7.79 14.38 -14.20
C PRO A 270 7.91 14.89 -12.74
N TRP A 271 7.70 14.05 -11.73
CA TRP A 271 7.88 14.39 -10.30
C TRP A 271 9.24 13.94 -9.75
N SER A 272 10.22 13.67 -10.62
CA SER A 272 11.57 13.20 -10.22
C SER A 272 12.23 14.09 -9.17
N ARG A 273 11.94 15.40 -9.12
CA ARG A 273 12.51 16.37 -8.16
C ARG A 273 11.55 16.85 -7.05
N ALA A 274 10.32 16.32 -6.98
CA ALA A 274 9.35 16.74 -5.95
C ALA A 274 9.86 16.51 -4.51
N VAL A 275 9.60 17.46 -3.61
CA VAL A 275 9.93 17.37 -2.18
C VAL A 275 8.61 17.33 -1.40
N PRO A 276 8.52 16.58 -0.28
CA PRO A 276 7.34 16.64 0.58
C PRO A 276 7.07 18.07 1.06
N GLU A 277 5.79 18.41 1.18
CA GLU A 277 5.35 19.70 1.70
C GLU A 277 5.65 19.82 3.21
N GLY A 278 5.78 21.06 3.69
CA GLY A 278 5.98 21.34 5.12
C GLY A 278 7.40 21.10 5.66
N LEU A 279 8.38 20.79 4.80
CA LEU A 279 9.78 20.67 5.22
C LEU A 279 10.50 22.02 5.26
N SER A 280 11.31 22.25 6.29
CA SER A 280 12.26 23.37 6.33
C SER A 280 13.38 23.19 5.29
N ALA A 281 14.12 24.26 4.96
CA ALA A 281 15.23 24.17 4.00
C ALA A 281 16.27 23.09 4.38
N ALA A 282 16.60 22.98 5.67
CA ALA A 282 17.52 21.97 6.18
C ALA A 282 16.95 20.54 6.04
N GLN A 283 15.64 20.37 6.31
CA GLN A 283 14.96 19.08 6.14
C GLN A 283 14.83 18.68 4.68
N ALA A 284 14.55 19.62 3.78
CA ALA A 284 14.53 19.39 2.34
C ALA A 284 15.90 18.97 1.81
N TRP A 285 16.98 19.61 2.29
CA TRP A 285 18.35 19.20 2.00
C TRP A 285 18.66 17.80 2.52
N GLU A 286 18.31 17.49 3.78
CA GLU A 286 18.49 16.14 4.35
C GLU A 286 17.70 15.10 3.54
N TYR A 287 16.47 15.42 3.13
CA TYR A 287 15.64 14.56 2.30
C TYR A 287 16.28 14.27 0.95
N ASP A 288 16.78 15.29 0.26
CA ASP A 288 17.44 15.11 -1.04
C ASP A 288 18.76 14.34 -0.90
N LEU A 289 19.58 14.66 0.10
CA LEU A 289 20.81 13.93 0.40
C LEU A 289 20.53 12.46 0.69
N ALA A 290 19.59 12.16 1.60
CA ALA A 290 19.21 10.79 1.94
C ALA A 290 18.74 10.02 0.70
N ARG A 291 17.99 10.66 -0.19
CA ARG A 291 17.53 10.09 -1.46
C ARG A 291 18.69 9.79 -2.41
N ARG A 292 19.67 10.70 -2.54
CA ARG A 292 20.85 10.50 -3.38
C ARG A 292 21.75 9.39 -2.86
N LEU A 293 22.00 9.36 -1.55
CA LEU A 293 22.77 8.30 -0.90
C LEU A 293 22.12 6.93 -1.07
N LEU A 294 20.79 6.87 -1.02
CA LEU A 294 20.06 5.62 -1.21
C LEU A 294 20.26 5.03 -2.61
N ARG A 295 20.46 5.86 -3.65
CA ARG A 295 20.82 5.40 -5.00
C ARG A 295 22.21 4.75 -5.05
N LEU A 296 23.10 5.11 -4.13
CA LEU A 296 24.43 4.53 -3.96
C LEU A 296 24.41 3.33 -3.00
N GLY A 297 23.22 2.87 -2.56
CA GLY A 297 23.08 1.78 -1.60
C GLY A 297 23.31 2.18 -0.14
N LEU A 298 23.47 3.47 0.15
CA LEU A 298 23.70 4.00 1.49
C LEU A 298 22.40 4.55 2.09
N ASP A 299 21.88 3.90 3.12
CA ASP A 299 20.68 4.35 3.84
C ASP A 299 21.07 5.23 5.04
N LEU A 300 20.96 6.55 4.87
CA LEU A 300 21.30 7.55 5.90
C LEU A 300 20.56 7.32 7.23
N TYR A 301 19.30 6.89 7.18
CA TYR A 301 18.48 6.72 8.38
C TYR A 301 18.82 5.43 9.11
N LEU A 302 19.15 4.37 8.36
CA LEU A 302 19.67 3.14 8.94
C LEU A 302 21.03 3.36 9.62
N LEU A 303 21.93 4.12 8.98
CA LEU A 303 23.23 4.50 9.56
C LEU A 303 23.07 5.33 10.83
N ARG A 304 22.20 6.35 10.79
CA ARG A 304 21.88 7.17 11.98
C ARG A 304 21.29 6.33 13.11
N GLY A 305 20.38 5.41 12.80
CA GLY A 305 19.81 4.48 13.78
C GLY A 305 20.85 3.54 14.39
N ALA A 306 21.80 3.04 13.59
CA ALA A 306 22.91 2.22 14.07
C ALA A 306 23.84 3.01 15.01
N ALA A 307 24.20 4.25 14.64
CA ALA A 307 25.03 5.13 15.46
C ALA A 307 24.37 5.44 16.83
N LEU A 308 23.06 5.73 16.84
CA LEU A 308 22.31 5.97 18.09
C LEU A 308 22.24 4.72 18.98
N ARG A 309 22.08 3.53 18.39
CA ARG A 309 22.12 2.26 19.15
C ARG A 309 23.50 2.01 19.75
N LEU A 310 24.56 2.22 18.98
CA LEU A 310 25.94 2.10 19.46
C LEU A 310 26.21 3.07 20.62
N ARG A 311 25.80 4.33 20.48
CA ARG A 311 25.91 5.33 21.56
C ARG A 311 25.18 4.86 22.83
N ARG A 312 23.95 4.35 22.72
CA ARG A 312 23.20 3.82 23.88
C ARG A 312 23.93 2.64 24.54
N ILE A 313 24.47 1.70 23.76
CA ILE A 313 25.22 0.56 24.28
C ILE A 313 26.48 1.02 25.03
N LEU A 314 27.21 1.98 24.45
CA LEU A 314 28.41 2.54 25.07
C LEU A 314 28.08 3.26 26.39
N LEU A 315 27.05 4.10 26.41
CA LEU A 315 26.59 4.78 27.62
C LEU A 315 26.17 3.78 28.71
N ALA A 316 25.36 2.77 28.37
CA ALA A 316 24.94 1.74 29.31
C ALA A 316 26.11 0.87 29.82
N ARG A 317 27.19 0.70 29.03
CA ARG A 317 28.43 0.04 29.49
C ARG A 317 29.22 0.96 30.43
N MET A 318 29.30 2.25 30.13
CA MET A 318 29.96 3.22 31.02
C MET A 318 29.23 3.36 32.35
N GLU A 319 27.89 3.33 32.38
CA GLU A 319 27.09 3.36 33.61
C GLU A 319 27.29 2.09 34.45
N ARG A 320 27.30 0.90 33.82
CA ARG A 320 27.63 -0.37 34.50
C ARG A 320 29.08 -0.46 34.96
N GLY A 321 29.99 0.24 34.29
CA GLY A 321 31.39 0.38 34.73
C GLY A 321 31.57 1.34 35.91
N ARG A 322 30.57 2.19 36.22
CA ARG A 322 30.58 3.07 37.40
C ARG A 322 29.98 2.44 38.65
N THR A 323 29.25 1.33 38.54
CA THR A 323 28.84 0.52 39.69
C THR A 323 29.96 -0.44 40.08
N TRP A 324 30.89 0.05 40.91
CA TRP A 324 31.95 -0.77 41.51
C TRP A 324 31.37 -1.67 42.63
N PRO A 325 31.74 -2.96 42.74
CA PRO A 325 31.45 -3.80 43.90
C PRO A 325 32.32 -3.34 45.09
N GLY A 326 31.90 -2.26 45.75
CA GLY A 326 32.64 -1.60 46.82
C GLY A 326 31.77 -1.33 48.04
N ALA A 327 31.06 -2.34 48.53
CA ALA A 327 30.40 -2.31 49.84
C ALA A 327 30.77 -3.58 50.60
N ALA A 328 32.06 -3.79 50.85
CA ALA A 328 32.50 -4.68 51.91
C ALA A 328 32.13 -4.01 53.25
N ARG A 329 30.97 -4.38 53.81
CA ARG A 329 30.68 -4.15 55.22
C ARG A 329 31.76 -4.87 56.03
N ARG A 330 32.64 -4.11 56.70
CA ARG A 330 33.48 -4.65 57.76
C ARG A 330 32.56 -5.13 58.90
N PRO A 331 32.75 -6.34 59.44
CA PRO A 331 32.11 -6.72 60.68
C PRO A 331 32.81 -5.98 61.84
N MET A 332 32.06 -5.15 62.57
CA MET A 332 32.49 -4.72 63.90
C MET A 332 32.20 -5.87 64.87
N ASN A 333 33.27 -6.56 65.29
CA ASN A 333 33.28 -7.38 66.49
C ASN A 333 34.34 -6.80 67.43
N ARG A 334 33.91 -6.12 68.48
CA ARG A 334 34.21 -6.40 69.89
C ARG A 334 33.51 -5.38 70.78
#